data_AF-A0A9P1ADM8-F1
#
_entry.id   AF-A0A9P1ADM8-F1
#
_cell.length_a   1.000
_cell.length_b   1.000
_cell.length_c   1.000
_cell.angle_alpha   90.00
_cell.angle_beta   90.00
_cell.angle_gamma   90.00
#
_symmetry.space_group_name_H-M   'P 1'
#
loop_
_entity.id
_entity.type
_entity.pdbx_description
1 polymer ?
#
loop_
_entity_poly.entity_id
_entity_poly.type
_entity_poly.pdbx_seq_one_letter_code
_entity_poly.pdbx_strand_id
1 'polypeptide(L)'
;MPELIQVNGVKLTAQEIEELKLIQKVQLDLMKRCKLPMLAVQQRRAPPTADEQLEIDGRSVFVGNLDARTTIDEIEEMLEGFARVKRVTISQSGRGRAHAFVELGCLEDVHNAIILSGMIIRGQAITICPKWSKEKPMADGPKNQRRQPLGNFNNNRNNMRIDRRFVPY
;
A
#
# COMPACT_ATOMS: atom_id res chain seq x y z
N MET A 1 25.62 -39.40 -31.06
CA MET A 1 24.23 -39.80 -30.75
C MET A 1 23.97 -39.36 -29.32
N PRO A 2 23.02 -38.45 -29.04
CA PRO A 2 22.69 -38.09 -27.67
C PRO A 2 22.10 -39.32 -26.96
N GLU A 3 22.58 -39.62 -25.74
CA GLU A 3 22.01 -40.69 -24.92
C GLU A 3 20.59 -40.31 -24.50
N LEU A 4 19.64 -41.18 -24.86
CA LEU A 4 18.23 -41.08 -24.49
C LEU A 4 18.03 -41.82 -23.18
N ILE A 5 17.70 -41.08 -22.14
CA ILE A 5 17.45 -41.60 -20.80
C ILE A 5 15.94 -41.72 -20.63
N GLN A 6 15.48 -42.90 -20.21
CA GLN A 6 14.05 -43.15 -20.00
C GLN A 6 13.64 -42.75 -18.59
N VAL A 7 12.77 -41.74 -18.47
CA VAL A 7 12.26 -41.24 -17.20
C VAL A 7 10.73 -41.19 -17.28
N ASN A 8 10.03 -41.85 -16.33
CA ASN A 8 8.56 -41.95 -16.31
C ASN A 8 7.92 -42.41 -17.64
N GLY A 9 8.60 -43.27 -18.40
CA GLY A 9 8.10 -43.78 -19.68
C GLY A 9 8.38 -42.88 -20.89
N VAL A 10 9.00 -41.72 -20.71
CA VAL A 10 9.39 -40.80 -21.78
C VAL A 10 10.91 -40.87 -21.98
N LYS A 11 11.36 -41.02 -23.23
CA LYS A 11 12.79 -40.97 -23.57
C LYS A 11 13.19 -39.51 -23.79
N LEU A 12 14.02 -38.99 -22.90
CA LEU A 12 14.46 -37.60 -22.90
C LEU A 12 15.98 -37.56 -23.00
N THR A 13 16.54 -36.53 -23.63
CA THR A 13 17.99 -36.35 -23.61
C THR A 13 18.45 -35.88 -22.23
N ALA A 14 19.73 -36.08 -21.92
CA ALA A 14 20.32 -35.61 -20.67
C ALA A 14 20.15 -34.09 -20.47
N GLN A 15 20.16 -33.30 -21.54
CA GLN A 15 19.97 -31.84 -21.48
C GLN A 15 18.54 -31.46 -21.06
N GLU A 16 17.51 -32.07 -21.67
CA GLU A 16 16.11 -31.79 -21.34
C GLU A 16 15.77 -32.15 -19.87
N ILE A 17 16.40 -33.20 -19.33
CA ILE A 17 16.21 -33.59 -17.92
C ILE A 17 16.79 -32.55 -16.97
N GLU A 18 17.91 -31.93 -17.33
CA GLU A 18 18.57 -30.91 -16.53
C GLU A 18 17.77 -29.59 -16.51
N GLU A 19 17.20 -29.19 -17.66
CA GLU A 19 16.30 -28.04 -17.75
C GLU A 19 15.02 -28.24 -16.93
N LEU A 20 14.40 -29.43 -16.99
CA LEU A 20 13.21 -29.74 -16.20
C LEU A 20 13.49 -29.72 -14.68
N LYS A 21 14.67 -30.18 -14.25
CA LYS A 21 15.09 -30.08 -12.84
C LYS A 21 15.31 -28.63 -12.42
N LEU A 22 15.88 -27.80 -13.30
CA LEU A 22 16.09 -26.39 -13.02
C LEU A 22 14.75 -25.65 -12.87
N ILE A 23 13.80 -25.88 -13.78
CA ILE A 23 12.45 -25.30 -13.71
C ILE A 23 11.73 -25.75 -12.42
N GLN A 24 11.82 -27.04 -12.07
CA GLN A 24 11.22 -27.57 -10.84
C GLN A 24 11.87 -26.96 -9.59
N LYS A 25 13.19 -26.74 -9.59
CA LYS A 25 13.92 -26.12 -8.48
C LYS A 25 13.62 -24.64 -8.36
N VAL A 26 13.46 -23.90 -9.46
CA VAL A 26 13.06 -22.50 -9.47
C VAL A 26 11.64 -22.34 -8.94
N GLN A 27 10.68 -23.19 -9.38
CA GLN A 27 9.34 -23.19 -8.80
C GLN A 27 9.35 -23.53 -7.30
N LEU A 28 10.18 -24.49 -6.90
CA LEU A 28 10.32 -24.85 -5.49
C LEU A 28 10.96 -23.71 -4.67
N ASP A 29 11.93 -22.98 -5.21
CA ASP A 29 12.54 -21.83 -4.56
C ASP A 29 11.54 -20.68 -4.43
N LEU A 30 10.75 -20.41 -5.48
CA LEU A 30 9.64 -19.46 -5.44
C LEU A 30 8.60 -19.85 -4.37
N MET A 31 8.23 -21.14 -4.30
CA MET A 31 7.30 -21.67 -3.30
C MET A 31 7.88 -21.66 -1.87
N LYS A 32 9.20 -21.80 -1.71
CA LYS A 32 9.90 -21.69 -0.42
C LYS A 32 10.04 -20.23 0.02
N ARG A 33 10.30 -19.32 -0.91
CA ARG A 33 10.31 -17.87 -0.69
C ARG A 33 8.93 -17.36 -0.28
N CYS A 34 7.86 -18.03 -0.72
CA CYS A 34 6.47 -17.73 -0.39
C CYS A 34 5.90 -18.58 0.79
N LYS A 35 6.74 -19.22 1.61
CA LYS A 35 6.29 -19.98 2.80
C LYS A 35 6.69 -19.30 4.12
N LEU A 36 5.83 -18.38 4.55
CA LEU A 36 5.13 -18.53 5.83
C LEU A 36 3.76 -19.16 5.51
N PRO A 37 3.21 -20.04 6.37
CA PRO A 37 2.32 -21.11 5.92
C PRO A 37 0.93 -20.62 5.50
N MET A 38 0.51 -21.13 4.35
CA MET A 38 -0.88 -21.37 3.98
C MET A 38 -1.48 -22.37 4.99
N LEU A 39 -2.18 -21.88 6.01
CA LEU A 39 -3.22 -22.65 6.72
C LEU A 39 -4.59 -22.13 6.27
N ALA A 40 -5.22 -22.94 5.43
CA ALA A 40 -6.66 -22.94 5.25
C ALA A 40 -7.30 -23.20 6.62
N VAL A 41 -7.93 -22.18 7.21
CA VAL A 41 -9.00 -22.36 8.19
C VAL A 41 -9.99 -21.22 7.99
N GLN A 42 -11.15 -21.63 7.51
CA GLN A 42 -12.42 -20.94 7.56
C GLN A 42 -12.64 -20.42 8.99
N GLN A 43 -12.79 -19.09 9.13
CA GLN A 43 -13.46 -18.39 10.24
C GLN A 43 -12.82 -18.44 11.65
N ARG A 44 -12.56 -17.24 12.18
CA ARG A 44 -12.05 -16.86 13.52
C ARG A 44 -10.53 -17.02 13.73
N ARG A 45 -9.73 -16.10 13.15
CA ARG A 45 -8.32 -15.93 13.51
C ARG A 45 -8.20 -15.10 14.80
N ALA A 46 -7.35 -15.57 15.71
CA ALA A 46 -6.82 -14.78 16.82
C ALA A 46 -6.25 -13.44 16.30
N PRO A 47 -6.26 -12.36 17.10
CA PRO A 47 -5.69 -11.09 16.65
C PRO A 47 -4.23 -11.33 16.24
N PRO A 48 -3.79 -10.79 15.08
CA PRO A 48 -2.42 -10.94 14.64
C PRO A 48 -1.47 -10.40 15.71
N THR A 49 -0.37 -11.11 15.93
CA THR A 49 0.72 -10.65 16.79
C THR A 49 1.28 -9.32 16.25
N ALA A 50 1.83 -8.49 17.14
CA ALA A 50 2.30 -7.13 16.78
C ALA A 50 3.28 -7.14 15.60
N ASP A 51 4.17 -8.14 15.55
CA ASP A 51 5.14 -8.34 14.47
C ASP A 51 4.48 -8.64 13.11
N GLU A 52 3.48 -9.53 13.12
CA GLU A 52 2.72 -9.90 11.93
C GLU A 52 1.88 -8.73 11.40
N GLN A 53 1.32 -7.91 12.30
CA GLN A 53 0.62 -6.68 11.92
C GLN A 53 1.55 -5.65 11.27
N LEU A 54 2.82 -5.55 11.69
CA LEU A 54 3.81 -4.67 11.07
C LEU A 54 4.16 -5.14 9.66
N GLU A 55 4.38 -6.43 9.48
CA GLU A 55 4.60 -7.02 8.15
C GLU A 55 3.38 -6.87 7.22
N ILE A 56 2.17 -6.98 7.77
CA ILE A 56 0.91 -6.73 7.03
C ILE A 56 0.82 -5.27 6.63
N ASP A 57 1.10 -4.34 7.56
CA ASP A 57 1.08 -2.91 7.30
C ASP A 57 2.13 -2.52 6.24
N GLY A 58 3.32 -3.13 6.27
CA GLY A 58 4.37 -2.90 5.26
C GLY A 58 4.00 -3.40 3.85
N ARG A 59 3.13 -4.42 3.75
CA ARG A 59 2.58 -4.94 2.48
C ARG A 59 1.20 -4.37 2.13
N SER A 60 0.71 -3.39 2.90
CA SER A 60 -0.60 -2.80 2.66
C SER A 60 -0.50 -1.54 1.80
N VAL A 61 -1.54 -1.31 1.00
CA VAL A 61 -1.74 -0.06 0.26
C VAL A 61 -2.98 0.67 0.77
N PHE A 62 -2.90 1.99 0.76
CA PHE A 62 -3.99 2.93 0.95
C PHE A 62 -4.55 3.33 -0.40
N VAL A 63 -5.85 3.16 -0.58
CA VAL A 63 -6.59 3.61 -1.76
C VAL A 63 -7.53 4.74 -1.34
N GLY A 64 -7.27 5.94 -1.82
CA GLY A 64 -8.04 7.15 -1.54
C GLY A 64 -8.89 7.59 -2.73
N ASN A 65 -9.77 8.56 -2.45
CA ASN A 65 -10.70 9.15 -3.43
C ASN A 65 -11.64 8.12 -4.08
N LEU A 66 -12.09 7.15 -3.29
CA LEU A 66 -13.10 6.18 -3.72
C LEU A 66 -14.51 6.75 -3.53
N ASP A 67 -15.42 6.34 -4.39
CA ASP A 67 -16.84 6.66 -4.22
C ASP A 67 -17.39 5.85 -3.04
N ALA A 68 -18.32 6.44 -2.29
CA ALA A 68 -18.92 5.76 -1.14
C ALA A 68 -19.69 4.48 -1.52
N ARG A 69 -20.06 4.32 -2.80
CA ARG A 69 -20.73 3.14 -3.34
C ARG A 69 -19.78 2.12 -3.98
N THR A 70 -18.48 2.39 -4.02
CA THR A 70 -17.50 1.43 -4.54
C THR A 70 -17.52 0.17 -3.68
N THR A 71 -17.62 -0.98 -4.34
CA THR A 71 -17.64 -2.29 -3.67
C THR A 71 -16.24 -2.88 -3.54
N ILE A 72 -16.11 -3.90 -2.69
CA ILE A 72 -14.84 -4.63 -2.53
C ILE A 72 -14.45 -5.30 -3.85
N ASP A 73 -15.44 -5.87 -4.54
CA ASP A 73 -15.29 -6.56 -5.81
C ASP A 73 -14.66 -5.66 -6.89
N GLU A 74 -15.12 -4.41 -7.03
CA GLU A 74 -14.53 -3.44 -7.97
C GLU A 74 -13.05 -3.13 -7.66
N ILE A 75 -12.66 -3.13 -6.38
CA ILE A 75 -11.27 -2.89 -5.97
C ILE A 75 -10.42 -4.14 -6.26
N GLU A 76 -10.97 -5.33 -6.00
CA GLU A 76 -10.28 -6.59 -6.30
C GLU A 76 -10.09 -6.77 -7.79
N GLU A 77 -11.11 -6.58 -8.63
CA GLU A 77 -11.03 -6.73 -10.09
C GLU A 77 -10.00 -5.77 -10.70
N MET A 78 -9.93 -4.52 -10.22
CA MET A 78 -8.94 -3.56 -10.69
C MET A 78 -7.50 -3.98 -10.35
N LEU A 79 -7.30 -4.58 -9.18
CA LEU A 79 -5.99 -5.02 -8.71
C LEU A 79 -5.63 -6.43 -9.22
N GLU A 80 -6.64 -7.20 -9.64
CA GLU A 80 -6.53 -8.54 -10.20
C GLU A 80 -5.83 -8.49 -11.57
N GLY A 81 -4.51 -8.67 -11.54
CA GLY A 81 -3.63 -8.58 -12.70
C GLY A 81 -2.34 -7.84 -12.40
N PHE A 82 -2.36 -6.94 -11.41
CA PHE A 82 -1.19 -6.19 -10.96
C PHE A 82 -0.68 -6.65 -9.61
N ALA A 83 -1.60 -7.06 -8.73
CA ALA A 83 -1.32 -7.31 -7.33
C ALA A 83 -2.18 -8.46 -6.78
N ARG A 84 -1.58 -9.35 -5.98
CA ARG A 84 -2.35 -10.39 -5.28
C ARG A 84 -2.97 -9.87 -3.99
N VAL A 85 -4.27 -9.58 -4.03
CA VAL A 85 -5.03 -9.10 -2.87
C VAL A 85 -5.30 -10.24 -1.88
N LYS A 86 -5.08 -9.98 -0.58
CA LYS A 86 -5.43 -10.90 0.51
C LYS A 86 -6.63 -10.42 1.30
N ARG A 87 -6.73 -9.11 1.54
CA ARG A 87 -7.84 -8.52 2.30
C ARG A 87 -8.08 -7.08 1.89
N VAL A 88 -9.33 -6.75 1.63
CA VAL A 88 -9.79 -5.37 1.41
C VAL A 88 -10.60 -4.92 2.62
N THR A 89 -10.30 -3.74 3.13
CA THR A 89 -11.07 -3.09 4.20
C THR A 89 -11.48 -1.70 3.73
N ILE A 90 -12.77 -1.53 3.44
CA ILE A 90 -13.33 -0.23 3.04
C ILE A 90 -13.74 0.53 4.30
N SER A 91 -13.32 1.78 4.37
CA SER A 91 -13.65 2.72 5.42
C SER A 91 -14.30 3.95 4.80
N GLN A 92 -15.55 4.19 5.17
CA GLN A 92 -16.31 5.31 4.65
C GLN A 92 -16.02 6.55 5.50
N SER A 93 -15.53 7.61 4.86
CA SER A 93 -15.47 8.93 5.50
C SER A 93 -16.83 9.61 5.31
N GLY A 94 -17.43 10.13 6.38
CA GLY A 94 -18.79 10.70 6.38
C GLY A 94 -19.03 11.93 5.47
N ARG A 95 -18.13 12.25 4.54
CA ARG A 95 -18.26 13.33 3.55
C ARG A 95 -18.52 12.82 2.12
N GLY A 96 -19.12 11.64 1.99
CA GLY A 96 -19.40 11.03 0.67
C GLY A 96 -18.14 10.56 -0.06
N ARG A 97 -17.06 10.29 0.67
CA ARG A 97 -15.80 9.75 0.14
C ARG A 97 -15.42 8.52 0.93
N ALA A 98 -15.03 7.46 0.24
CA ALA A 98 -14.47 6.28 0.86
C ALA A 98 -12.95 6.24 0.69
N HIS A 99 -12.33 5.46 1.56
CA HIS A 99 -10.96 5.01 1.40
C HIS A 99 -10.91 3.51 1.69
N ALA A 100 -9.97 2.80 1.10
CA ALA A 100 -9.77 1.39 1.34
C ALA A 100 -8.33 1.11 1.75
N PHE A 101 -8.18 0.11 2.61
CA PHE A 101 -6.90 -0.50 2.92
C PHE A 101 -6.88 -1.88 2.29
N VAL A 102 -5.87 -2.13 1.47
CA VAL A 102 -5.72 -3.41 0.79
C VAL A 102 -4.42 -4.05 1.27
N GLU A 103 -4.54 -5.23 1.88
CA GLU A 103 -3.40 -6.09 2.21
C GLU A 103 -3.02 -6.89 0.98
N LEU A 104 -1.75 -6.79 0.58
CA LEU A 104 -1.20 -7.54 -0.56
C LEU A 104 -0.36 -8.73 -0.09
N GLY A 105 -0.18 -9.69 -1.00
CA GLY A 105 0.64 -10.88 -0.75
C GLY A 105 2.12 -10.59 -0.62
N CYS A 106 2.65 -9.76 -1.52
CA CYS A 106 4.06 -9.41 -1.62
C CYS A 106 4.29 -7.90 -1.60
N LEU A 107 5.52 -7.49 -1.31
CA LEU A 107 5.97 -6.10 -1.44
C LEU A 107 6.03 -5.64 -2.90
N GLU A 108 6.30 -6.55 -3.83
CA GLU A 108 6.34 -6.23 -5.27
C GLU A 108 4.96 -5.79 -5.79
N ASP A 109 3.90 -6.44 -5.28
CA ASP A 109 2.50 -6.10 -5.59
C ASP A 109 2.17 -4.65 -5.19
N VAL A 110 2.78 -4.14 -4.11
CA VAL A 110 2.62 -2.76 -3.64
C VAL A 110 3.11 -1.78 -4.70
N HIS A 111 4.29 -2.03 -5.26
CA HIS A 111 4.86 -1.18 -6.31
C HIS A 111 3.99 -1.20 -7.57
N ASN A 112 3.52 -2.37 -7.98
CA ASN A 112 2.64 -2.49 -9.15
C ASN A 112 1.31 -1.76 -8.94
N ALA A 113 0.71 -1.86 -7.75
CA ALA A 113 -0.52 -1.16 -7.41
C ALA A 113 -0.36 0.36 -7.44
N ILE A 114 0.80 0.89 -7.02
CA ILE A 114 1.07 2.34 -7.06
C ILE A 114 1.08 2.87 -8.50
N ILE A 115 1.51 2.06 -9.47
CA ILE A 115 1.51 2.46 -10.90
C ILE A 115 0.09 2.69 -11.41
N LEU A 116 -0.91 1.99 -10.85
CA LEU A 116 -2.33 2.18 -11.17
C LEU A 116 -2.96 3.40 -10.49
N SER A 117 -2.20 4.15 -9.69
CA SER A 117 -2.70 5.38 -9.11
C SER A 117 -3.15 6.35 -10.23
N GLY A 118 -4.38 6.85 -10.13
CA GLY A 118 -4.99 7.71 -11.14
C GLY A 118 -6.02 7.01 -12.04
N MET A 119 -6.23 5.70 -11.91
CA MET A 119 -7.33 5.02 -12.60
C MET A 119 -8.69 5.61 -12.21
N ILE A 120 -9.62 5.64 -13.16
CA ILE A 120 -10.93 6.25 -12.96
C ILE A 120 -11.94 5.14 -12.59
N ILE A 121 -12.41 5.15 -11.34
CA ILE A 121 -13.50 4.29 -10.87
C ILE A 121 -14.75 5.16 -10.72
N ARG A 122 -15.84 4.79 -11.39
CA ARG A 122 -17.15 5.49 -11.29
C ARG A 122 -17.06 7.01 -11.52
N GLY A 123 -16.11 7.44 -12.35
CA GLY A 123 -15.88 8.86 -12.66
C GLY A 123 -14.97 9.61 -11.67
N GLN A 124 -14.36 8.92 -10.71
CA GLN A 124 -13.37 9.49 -9.78
C GLN A 124 -11.99 8.85 -10.00
N ALA A 125 -10.96 9.69 -10.14
CA ALA A 125 -9.57 9.22 -10.21
C ALA A 125 -9.11 8.78 -8.82
N ILE A 126 -8.79 7.51 -8.65
CA ILE A 126 -8.33 6.98 -7.37
C ILE A 126 -6.89 7.37 -7.11
N THR A 127 -6.48 7.36 -5.84
CA THR A 127 -5.08 7.55 -5.46
C THR A 127 -4.59 6.35 -4.68
N ILE A 128 -3.55 5.68 -5.17
CA ILE A 128 -2.96 4.52 -4.49
C ILE A 128 -1.63 4.95 -3.87
N CYS A 129 -1.45 4.71 -2.57
CA CYS A 129 -0.24 5.01 -1.83
C CYS A 129 0.15 3.80 -0.98
N PRO A 130 1.44 3.52 -0.75
CA PRO A 130 1.83 2.53 0.23
C PRO A 130 1.36 2.97 1.63
N LYS A 131 0.86 2.03 2.42
CA LYS A 131 0.48 2.31 3.81
C LYS A 131 1.75 2.66 4.58
N TRP A 132 1.80 3.87 5.12
CA TRP A 132 2.98 4.37 5.83
C TRP A 132 3.35 3.43 7.00
N SER A 133 4.48 2.73 6.90
CA SER A 133 5.08 2.00 8.02
C SER A 133 5.39 2.97 9.15
N LYS A 134 4.93 2.68 10.38
CA LYS A 134 5.16 3.51 11.57
C LYS A 134 6.61 3.52 12.06
N GLU A 135 7.57 3.17 11.21
CA GLU A 135 8.95 3.55 11.45
C GLU A 135 9.01 5.06 11.26
N LYS A 136 8.87 5.76 12.39
CA LYS A 136 9.14 7.18 12.47
C LYS A 136 10.50 7.37 11.80
N PRO A 137 10.64 8.16 10.71
CA PRO A 137 11.95 8.65 10.38
C PRO A 137 12.43 9.32 11.66
N MET A 138 13.56 8.84 12.18
CA MET A 138 14.25 9.42 13.32
C MET A 138 14.57 10.85 12.88
N ALA A 139 13.67 11.77 13.19
CA ALA A 139 13.71 13.14 12.73
C ALA A 139 14.77 13.86 13.57
N ASP A 140 16.03 13.61 13.25
CA ASP A 140 17.13 14.52 13.54
C ASP A 140 17.09 15.65 12.51
N GLY A 141 15.99 16.42 12.56
CA GLY A 141 15.87 17.70 11.87
C GLY A 141 15.94 18.78 12.94
N PRO A 142 16.90 19.72 12.88
CA PRO A 142 17.01 20.75 13.91
C PRO A 142 15.71 21.55 13.93
N LYS A 143 15.08 21.59 15.12
CA LYS A 143 13.95 22.48 15.42
C LYS A 143 14.36 23.87 14.95
N ASN A 144 13.69 24.39 13.93
CA ASN A 144 13.90 25.75 13.44
C ASN A 144 13.52 26.75 14.54
N GLN A 145 14.48 27.00 15.44
CA GLN A 145 14.52 28.15 16.34
C GLN A 145 14.81 29.39 15.50
N ARG A 146 13.84 29.82 14.69
CA ARG A 146 13.78 31.18 14.17
C ARG A 146 12.52 31.86 14.67
N ARG A 147 12.42 31.96 16.00
CA ARG A 147 11.81 33.10 16.65
C ARG A 147 12.93 33.86 17.35
N GLN A 148 13.64 34.70 16.60
CA GLN A 148 14.32 35.81 17.24
C GLN A 148 13.35 37.00 17.25
N PRO A 149 13.18 37.67 18.41
CA PRO A 149 12.48 38.95 18.52
C PRO A 149 13.43 40.11 18.15
N LEU A 150 12.88 41.33 18.19
CA LEU A 150 13.47 42.67 17.98
C LEU A 150 13.35 43.25 16.56
N GLY A 151 12.54 44.29 16.43
CA GLY A 151 12.51 45.12 15.22
C GLY A 151 11.33 46.09 15.15
N ASN A 152 11.32 47.06 16.05
CA ASN A 152 10.42 48.21 16.02
C ASN A 152 10.71 49.10 14.80
N PHE A 153 9.87 49.08 13.75
CA PHE A 153 9.90 50.09 12.69
C PHE A 153 8.49 50.57 12.33
N ASN A 154 8.15 51.63 13.06
CA ASN A 154 7.17 52.66 12.79
C ASN A 154 7.37 53.25 11.38
N ASN A 155 6.36 53.22 10.48
CA ASN A 155 5.95 54.41 9.73
C ASN A 155 4.70 54.23 8.84
N ASN A 156 3.86 55.27 8.92
CA ASN A 156 2.79 55.70 8.00
C ASN A 156 1.55 54.82 7.90
N ARG A 157 0.47 55.16 8.61
CA ARG A 157 -0.51 56.24 8.28
C ARG A 157 -1.07 56.07 6.87
N ASN A 158 -2.19 55.34 6.77
CA ASN A 158 -3.41 55.77 6.09
C ASN A 158 -4.40 54.60 6.01
N ASN A 159 -5.19 54.39 7.07
CA ASN A 159 -6.58 53.97 6.90
C ASN A 159 -7.39 54.30 8.16
N MET A 160 -7.83 55.55 8.30
CA MET A 160 -8.93 55.91 9.21
C MET A 160 -10.26 55.44 8.62
N ARG A 161 -11.03 54.69 9.40
CA ARG A 161 -12.50 54.58 9.38
C ARG A 161 -12.88 54.16 10.82
N ILE A 162 -13.02 55.10 11.77
CA ILE A 162 -14.30 55.69 12.23
C ILE A 162 -15.35 54.56 12.42
N ASP A 163 -15.76 54.18 13.62
CA ASP A 163 -16.64 55.02 14.44
C ASP A 163 -16.58 54.77 15.97
N ARG A 164 -16.90 55.85 16.70
CA ARG A 164 -17.01 55.95 18.15
C ARG A 164 -18.34 55.36 18.63
N ARG A 165 -18.28 54.43 19.59
CA ARG A 165 -19.07 54.42 20.85
C ARG A 165 -19.15 53.01 21.42
N PHE A 166 -18.33 52.73 22.43
CA PHE A 166 -18.76 51.90 23.57
C PHE A 166 -17.86 52.22 24.76
N VAL A 167 -18.43 52.92 25.75
CA VAL A 167 -17.79 53.18 27.04
C VAL A 167 -18.54 52.32 28.05
N PRO A 168 -17.86 51.39 28.76
CA PRO A 168 -18.51 50.53 29.73
C PRO A 168 -18.75 51.26 31.05
N TYR A 169 -19.84 50.91 31.74
CA TYR A 169 -19.91 50.94 33.20
C TYR A 169 -19.72 49.51 33.71
#